data_AF-A0A8S4BM72-F1
#
_entry.id   AF-A0A8S4BM72-F1
#
_cell.length_a   1.000
_cell.length_b   1.000
_cell.length_c   1.000
_cell.angle_alpha   90.00
_cell.angle_beta   90.00
_cell.angle_gamma   90.00
#
_symmetry.space_group_name_H-M   'P 1'
#
loop_
_entity.id
_entity.type
_entity.pdbx_description
1 polymer ?
#
loop_
_entity_poly.entity_id
_entity_poly.type
_entity_poly.pdbx_seq_one_letter_code
_entity_poly.pdbx_strand_id
1 'polypeptide(L)'
;MFTFYHEGYELAHEFEPYKQQLQFNLQNTRNNFVSTKQEVEKLMKRIRSADQDYKPPGQWTMEGFLYVQEKRPLGCNWTRHYCTYEKGSKTFTMSNTENKSGGKQDGKKKFDKETEKYYSALEKHLNLSSKKKEGYLLEADTQIDKERQLFYDASLEYVFKIQEVQEKKKFEFVEPE
;
A
#
# COMPACT_ATOMS: atom_id res chain seq x y z
N MET A 1 32.81 39.92 17.55
CA MET A 1 31.51 40.04 16.85
C MET A 1 31.65 40.04 15.33
N PHE A 2 32.72 40.61 14.74
CA PHE A 2 32.89 40.69 13.28
C PHE A 2 33.22 39.34 12.58
N THR A 3 33.90 38.41 13.26
CA THR A 3 34.29 37.10 12.71
C THR A 3 33.11 36.15 12.51
N PHE A 4 32.14 36.14 13.43
CA PHE A 4 30.96 35.28 13.37
C PHE A 4 30.10 35.52 12.11
N TYR A 5 29.87 36.78 11.75
CA TYR A 5 29.07 37.11 10.56
C TYR A 5 29.82 36.84 9.25
N HIS A 6 31.15 36.97 9.25
CA HIS A 6 31.96 36.64 8.08
C HIS A 6 32.00 35.12 7.86
N GLU A 7 32.29 34.34 8.91
CA GLU A 7 32.28 32.87 8.84
C GLU A 7 30.89 32.33 8.46
N GLY A 8 29.83 32.91 9.02
CA GLY A 8 28.46 32.57 8.64
C GLY A 8 28.12 32.90 7.19
N TYR A 9 28.66 34.01 6.66
CA TYR A 9 28.48 34.41 5.26
C TYR A 9 29.22 33.47 4.30
N GLU A 10 30.50 33.19 4.55
CA GLU A 10 31.31 32.27 3.75
C GLU A 10 30.67 30.88 3.72
N LEU A 11 30.26 30.36 4.88
CA LEU A 11 29.56 29.09 4.98
C LEU A 11 28.25 29.10 4.18
N ALA A 12 27.42 30.13 4.32
CA ALA A 12 26.18 30.25 3.56
C ALA A 12 26.43 30.29 2.04
N HIS A 13 27.51 30.94 1.63
CA HIS A 13 27.93 31.05 0.23
C HIS A 13 28.43 29.71 -0.33
N GLU A 14 29.15 28.91 0.46
CA GLU A 14 29.55 27.53 0.09
C GLU A 14 28.35 26.62 -0.20
N PHE A 15 27.20 26.86 0.44
CA PHE A 15 25.96 26.10 0.20
C PHE A 15 25.12 26.60 -0.99
N GLU A 16 25.46 27.72 -1.63
CA GLU A 16 24.66 28.24 -2.75
C GLU A 16 24.53 27.29 -3.95
N PRO A 17 25.58 26.58 -4.40
CA PRO A 17 25.44 25.61 -5.48
C PRO A 17 24.45 24.50 -5.14
N TYR A 18 24.44 24.04 -3.88
CA TYR A 18 23.49 23.04 -3.40
C TYR A 18 22.05 23.58 -3.40
N LYS A 19 21.84 24.81 -2.92
CA LYS A 19 20.50 25.44 -2.93
C LYS A 19 19.97 25.61 -4.36
N GLN A 20 20.81 26.05 -5.29
CA GLN A 20 20.45 26.19 -6.70
C GLN A 20 20.08 24.84 -7.33
N GLN A 21 20.90 23.80 -7.11
CA GLN A 21 20.61 22.46 -7.59
C GLN A 21 19.31 21.90 -7.00
N LEU A 22 19.07 22.13 -5.70
CA LEU A 22 17.85 21.70 -5.04
C LEU A 22 16.61 22.38 -5.62
N GLN A 23 16.67 23.69 -5.87
CA GLN A 23 15.60 24.43 -6.53
C GLN A 23 15.31 23.88 -7.93
N PHE A 24 16.36 23.62 -8.71
CA PHE A 24 16.23 23.01 -10.04
C PHE A 24 15.59 21.62 -9.98
N ASN A 25 16.06 20.75 -9.08
CA ASN A 25 15.50 19.41 -8.89
C ASN A 25 14.03 19.45 -8.49
N LEU A 26 13.66 20.38 -7.60
CA LEU A 26 12.28 20.54 -7.15
C LEU A 26 11.38 21.02 -8.28
N GLN A 27 11.85 21.98 -9.09
CA GLN A 27 11.12 22.46 -10.25
C GLN A 27 10.95 21.38 -11.31
N ASN A 28 11.99 20.59 -11.60
CA ASN A 28 11.90 19.48 -12.53
C ASN A 28 10.95 18.39 -12.04
N THR A 29 11.02 18.03 -10.77
CA THR A 29 10.10 17.04 -10.16
C THR A 29 8.65 17.52 -10.29
N ARG A 30 8.39 18.80 -10.02
CA ARG A 30 7.07 19.41 -10.19
C ARG A 30 6.62 19.35 -11.64
N ASN A 31 7.47 19.74 -12.59
CA ASN A 31 7.15 19.74 -14.01
C ASN A 31 6.84 18.33 -14.52
N ASN A 32 7.66 17.35 -14.14
CA ASN A 32 7.47 15.94 -14.50
C ASN A 32 6.15 15.41 -13.94
N PHE A 33 5.87 15.66 -12.66
CA PHE A 33 4.60 15.26 -12.05
C PHE A 33 3.39 15.84 -12.77
N VAL A 34 3.42 17.14 -13.09
CA VAL A 34 2.33 17.80 -13.81
C VAL A 34 2.15 17.20 -15.20
N SER A 35 3.24 16.94 -15.92
CA SER A 35 3.20 16.31 -17.25
C SER A 35 2.61 14.90 -17.19
N THR A 36 3.14 14.04 -16.31
CA THR A 36 2.65 12.66 -16.15
C THR A 36 1.18 12.65 -15.72
N LYS A 37 0.77 13.54 -14.82
CA LYS A 37 -0.64 13.66 -14.42
C LYS A 37 -1.53 13.96 -15.63
N GLN A 38 -1.14 14.90 -16.48
CA GLN A 38 -1.91 15.24 -17.68
C GLN A 38 -1.98 14.07 -18.67
N GLU A 39 -0.90 13.31 -18.84
CA GLU A 39 -0.89 12.12 -19.69
C GLU A 39 -1.83 11.02 -19.15
N VAL A 40 -1.80 10.77 -17.84
CA VAL A 40 -2.69 9.83 -17.16
C VAL A 40 -4.15 10.28 -17.30
N GLU A 41 -4.46 11.56 -17.11
CA GLU A 41 -5.82 12.08 -17.30
C GLU A 41 -6.32 11.91 -18.74
N LYS A 42 -5.45 12.17 -19.72
CA LYS A 42 -5.75 11.92 -21.14
C LYS A 42 -5.97 10.43 -21.43
N LEU A 43 -5.19 9.55 -20.82
CA LEU A 43 -5.35 8.10 -20.95
C LEU A 43 -6.67 7.63 -20.34
N MET A 44 -6.97 8.05 -19.11
CA MET A 44 -8.23 7.72 -18.42
C MET A 44 -9.45 8.19 -19.22
N LYS A 45 -9.36 9.36 -19.85
CA LYS A 45 -10.41 9.85 -20.75
C LYS A 45 -10.56 8.94 -21.97
N ARG A 46 -9.45 8.56 -22.62
CA ARG A 46 -9.44 7.63 -23.77
C ARG A 46 -10.02 6.27 -23.42
N ILE A 47 -9.64 5.69 -22.28
CA ILE A 47 -10.14 4.39 -21.80
C ILE A 47 -11.65 4.45 -21.55
N ARG A 48 -12.14 5.51 -20.90
CA ARG A 48 -13.59 5.68 -20.63
C ARG A 48 -14.42 5.95 -21.88
N SER A 49 -13.83 6.57 -22.91
CA SER A 49 -14.51 6.86 -24.17
C SER A 49 -14.33 5.77 -25.22
N ALA A 50 -13.42 4.82 -25.01
CA ALA A 50 -13.25 3.69 -25.91
C ALA A 50 -14.50 2.82 -25.83
N ASP A 51 -15.09 2.51 -26.98
CA ASP A 51 -16.23 1.61 -27.07
C ASP A 51 -15.85 0.23 -26.51
N GLN A 52 -16.78 -0.47 -25.87
CA GLN A 52 -16.53 -1.81 -25.32
C GLN A 52 -16.18 -2.85 -26.40
N ASP A 53 -16.33 -2.48 -27.67
CA ASP A 53 -15.94 -3.25 -28.86
C ASP A 53 -14.43 -3.19 -29.18
N TYR A 54 -13.57 -2.85 -28.21
CA TYR A 54 -12.13 -2.98 -28.36
C TYR A 54 -11.74 -4.44 -28.67
N LYS A 55 -11.46 -4.71 -29.94
CA LYS A 55 -10.87 -5.96 -30.38
C LYS A 55 -9.35 -5.83 -30.21
N PRO A 56 -8.71 -6.63 -29.32
CA PRO A 56 -7.27 -6.55 -29.13
C PRO A 56 -6.55 -6.83 -30.46
N PRO A 57 -5.46 -6.12 -30.78
CA PRO A 57 -4.67 -6.36 -31.97
C PRO A 57 -3.92 -7.68 -31.82
N GLY A 58 -4.55 -8.79 -32.23
CA GLY A 58 -3.97 -10.13 -32.16
C GLY A 58 -4.99 -11.21 -32.49
N GLN A 59 -4.51 -12.39 -32.92
CA GLN A 59 -5.37 -13.56 -33.09
C GLN A 59 -6.02 -13.90 -31.74
N TRP A 60 -7.36 -13.82 -31.67
CA TRP A 60 -8.22 -14.08 -30.52
C TRP A 60 -7.61 -14.96 -29.40
N THR A 61 -6.92 -14.31 -28.46
CA THR A 61 -6.56 -14.86 -27.15
C THR A 61 -7.55 -14.28 -26.17
N MET A 62 -8.26 -15.11 -25.42
CA MET A 62 -9.23 -14.64 -24.42
C MET A 62 -8.56 -14.67 -23.06
N GLU A 63 -8.65 -13.57 -22.32
CA GLU A 63 -8.20 -13.53 -20.94
C GLU A 63 -9.21 -12.80 -20.07
N GLY A 64 -9.30 -13.20 -18.81
CA GLY A 64 -10.21 -12.57 -17.88
C GLY A 64 -10.44 -13.38 -16.62
N PHE A 65 -11.25 -12.84 -15.72
CA PHE A 65 -11.62 -13.52 -14.49
C PHE A 65 -12.86 -14.38 -14.69
N LEU A 66 -12.77 -15.65 -14.32
CA LEU A 66 -13.90 -16.58 -14.27
C LEU A 66 -14.16 -17.01 -12.83
N TYR A 67 -15.42 -17.27 -12.50
CA TYR A 67 -15.82 -17.86 -11.22
C TYR A 67 -16.15 -19.33 -11.44
N VAL A 68 -15.51 -20.19 -10.66
CA VAL A 68 -15.70 -21.65 -10.69
C VAL A 68 -16.46 -22.06 -9.44
N GLN A 69 -17.59 -22.77 -9.62
CA GLN A 69 -18.37 -23.30 -8.51
C GLN A 69 -17.90 -24.72 -8.17
N GLU A 70 -17.31 -24.89 -6.98
CA GLU A 70 -16.99 -26.20 -6.43
C GLU A 70 -18.15 -26.71 -5.57
N LYS A 71 -18.68 -27.89 -5.89
CA LYS A 71 -19.65 -28.58 -5.04
C LYS A 71 -18.93 -29.22 -3.85
N ARG A 72 -19.43 -29.00 -2.64
CA ARG A 72 -18.95 -29.64 -1.40
C ARG A 72 -20.07 -30.47 -0.76
N PRO A 73 -19.76 -31.47 0.09
CA PRO A 73 -20.78 -32.28 0.76
C PRO A 73 -21.83 -31.47 1.54
N LEU A 74 -21.46 -30.28 2.04
CA LEU A 74 -22.35 -29.37 2.79
C LEU A 74 -22.38 -27.95 2.18
N GLY A 75 -22.45 -27.84 0.85
CA GLY A 75 -22.71 -26.55 0.19
C GLY A 75 -21.95 -26.35 -1.12
N CYS A 76 -21.72 -25.10 -1.49
CA CYS A 76 -20.89 -24.73 -2.64
C CYS A 76 -19.88 -23.65 -2.26
N ASN A 77 -18.76 -23.62 -2.97
CA ASN A 77 -17.77 -22.57 -2.90
C ASN A 77 -17.60 -21.97 -4.31
N TRP A 78 -17.47 -20.66 -4.41
CA TRP A 78 -17.15 -19.96 -5.65
C TRP A 78 -15.72 -19.42 -5.58
N THR A 79 -14.84 -19.92 -6.43
CA THR A 79 -13.44 -19.47 -6.49
C THR A 79 -13.23 -18.65 -7.76
N ARG A 80 -12.58 -17.49 -7.62
CA ARG A 80 -12.21 -16.66 -8.78
C ARG A 80 -10.86 -17.10 -9.33
N HIS A 81 -10.76 -17.30 -10.63
CA HIS A 81 -9.53 -17.62 -11.34
C HIS A 81 -9.27 -16.62 -12.45
N TYR A 82 -7.99 -16.33 -12.70
CA TYR A 82 -7.57 -15.64 -13.91
C TYR A 82 -7.30 -16.70 -14.96
N CYS A 83 -8.03 -16.61 -16.06
CA CYS A 83 -8.01 -17.61 -17.11
C CYS A 83 -7.48 -16.97 -18.38
N THR A 84 -6.60 -17.69 -19.07
CA THR A 84 -6.15 -17.32 -20.41
C THR A 84 -6.41 -18.49 -21.36
N TYR A 85 -6.77 -18.16 -22.59
CA TYR A 85 -6.94 -19.11 -23.67
C TYR A 85 -6.15 -18.61 -24.87
N GLU A 86 -5.11 -19.34 -25.22
CA GLU A 86 -4.29 -19.06 -26.40
C GLU A 86 -4.81 -19.88 -27.58
N LYS A 87 -5.34 -19.19 -28.61
CA LYS A 87 -5.93 -19.86 -29.78
C LYS A 87 -4.91 -20.60 -30.64
N GLY A 88 -3.67 -20.10 -30.73
CA GLY A 88 -2.60 -20.72 -31.53
C GLY A 88 -2.22 -22.11 -31.05
N SER A 89 -2.05 -22.27 -29.73
CA SER A 89 -1.71 -23.54 -29.08
C SER A 89 -2.94 -24.34 -28.60
N LYS A 90 -4.12 -23.71 -28.60
CA LYS A 90 -5.35 -24.21 -27.95
C LYS A 90 -5.15 -24.50 -26.46
N THR A 91 -4.24 -23.79 -25.82
CA THR A 91 -3.93 -23.98 -24.40
C THR A 91 -4.83 -23.10 -23.56
N PHE A 92 -5.56 -23.73 -22.64
CA PHE A 92 -6.28 -23.04 -21.57
C PHE A 92 -5.45 -23.12 -20.29
N THR A 93 -5.16 -21.96 -19.69
CA THR A 93 -4.50 -21.90 -18.39
C THR A 93 -5.39 -21.20 -17.37
N MET A 94 -5.32 -21.68 -16.13
CA MET A 94 -6.11 -21.17 -15.03
C MET A 94 -5.20 -20.95 -13.83
N SER A 95 -4.99 -19.69 -13.48
CA SER A 95 -4.22 -19.28 -12.31
C SER A 95 -5.16 -19.00 -11.16
N ASN A 96 -4.91 -19.62 -10.00
CA ASN A 96 -5.69 -19.33 -8.80
C ASN A 96 -5.47 -17.86 -8.39
N THR A 97 -6.55 -17.06 -8.32
CA THR A 97 -6.46 -15.66 -7.86
C THR A 97 -6.65 -15.55 -6.36
N GLU A 98 -6.83 -16.67 -5.66
CA GLU A 98 -6.29 -16.77 -4.33
C GLU A 98 -4.78 -16.58 -4.47
N ASN A 99 -4.37 -15.32 -4.33
CA ASN A 99 -3.19 -15.03 -3.57
C ASN A 99 -3.14 -16.09 -2.46
N LYS A 100 -2.18 -17.03 -2.55
CA LYS A 100 -1.52 -17.52 -1.35
C LYS A 100 -0.81 -16.32 -0.72
N SER A 101 -1.61 -15.36 -0.26
CA SER A 101 -1.26 -14.39 0.75
C SER A 101 -1.39 -15.07 2.10
N GLY A 102 -0.69 -16.20 2.28
CA GLY A 102 -0.36 -16.67 3.62
C GLY A 102 0.31 -15.53 4.39
N GLY A 103 1.06 -14.65 3.71
CA GLY A 103 1.65 -13.44 4.30
C GLY A 103 0.85 -12.13 4.21
N LYS A 104 -0.06 -11.91 3.24
CA LYS A 104 -0.82 -10.62 3.17
C LYS A 104 -2.03 -10.59 4.10
N GLN A 105 -2.63 -11.73 4.42
CA GLN A 105 -3.71 -11.78 5.42
C GLN A 105 -3.17 -11.77 6.84
N ASP A 106 -2.00 -12.34 7.11
CA ASP A 106 -1.48 -12.45 8.46
C ASP A 106 -1.12 -11.09 9.07
N GLY A 107 -0.36 -10.25 8.34
CA GLY A 107 -0.03 -8.90 8.79
C GLY A 107 -1.24 -7.99 8.96
N LYS A 108 -2.22 -8.06 8.05
CA LYS A 108 -3.48 -7.30 8.19
C LYS A 108 -4.31 -7.79 9.38
N LYS A 109 -4.49 -9.10 9.53
CA LYS A 109 -5.24 -9.69 10.66
C LYS A 109 -4.59 -9.38 12.00
N LYS A 110 -3.26 -9.41 12.08
CA LYS A 110 -2.50 -9.03 13.28
C LYS A 110 -2.71 -7.54 13.60
N PHE A 111 -2.56 -6.67 12.61
CA PHE A 111 -2.84 -5.24 12.77
C PHE A 111 -4.27 -4.97 13.24
N ASP A 112 -5.28 -5.54 12.57
CA ASP A 112 -6.69 -5.35 12.92
C ASP A 112 -6.96 -5.84 14.36
N LYS A 113 -6.40 -7.00 14.76
CA LYS A 113 -6.55 -7.56 16.11
C LYS A 113 -5.92 -6.70 17.20
N GLU A 114 -4.68 -6.24 17.01
CA GLU A 114 -4.02 -5.40 18.02
C GLU A 114 -4.63 -3.98 18.06
N THR A 115 -5.18 -3.51 16.94
CA THR A 115 -5.97 -2.26 16.87
C THR A 115 -7.23 -2.34 17.75
N GLU A 116 -8.02 -3.42 17.63
CA GLU A 116 -9.22 -3.62 18.47
C GLU A 116 -8.89 -3.66 19.96
N LYS A 117 -7.81 -4.36 20.34
CA LYS A 117 -7.37 -4.42 21.75
C LYS A 117 -6.93 -3.07 22.28
N TYR A 118 -6.13 -2.32 21.50
CA TYR A 118 -5.66 -1.01 21.92
C TYR A 118 -6.81 -0.03 22.11
N TYR A 119 -7.76 0.06 21.18
CA TYR A 119 -8.93 0.92 21.34
C TYR A 119 -9.84 0.47 22.49
N SER A 120 -10.03 -0.83 22.69
CA SER A 120 -10.78 -1.33 23.86
C SER A 120 -10.10 -1.00 25.18
N ALA A 121 -8.76 -1.09 25.24
CA ALA A 121 -7.99 -0.71 26.42
C ALA A 121 -8.05 0.81 26.68
N LEU A 122 -7.95 1.62 25.62
CA LEU A 122 -8.08 3.08 25.66
C LEU A 122 -9.46 3.51 26.17
N GLU A 123 -10.54 2.92 25.66
CA GLU A 123 -11.90 3.20 26.11
C GLU A 123 -12.09 2.83 27.59
N LYS A 124 -11.59 1.68 28.03
CA LYS A 124 -11.63 1.29 29.45
C LYS A 124 -10.85 2.25 30.32
N HIS A 125 -9.68 2.71 29.85
CA HIS A 125 -8.80 3.62 30.58
C HIS A 125 -9.45 5.01 30.73
N LEU A 126 -10.03 5.54 29.66
CA LEU A 126 -10.79 6.81 29.69
C LEU A 126 -11.98 6.77 30.66
N ASN A 127 -12.59 5.61 30.85
CA ASN A 127 -13.70 5.41 31.77
C ASN A 127 -13.26 5.13 33.23
N LEU A 128 -11.95 5.16 33.54
CA LEU A 128 -11.47 4.96 34.91
C LEU A 128 -11.81 6.16 35.81
N SER A 129 -12.36 5.84 36.98
CA SER A 129 -12.55 6.83 38.04
C SER A 129 -11.26 7.04 38.81
N SER A 130 -10.92 8.30 39.07
CA SER A 130 -9.81 8.71 39.95
C SER A 130 -9.97 8.25 41.41
N LYS A 131 -11.15 7.73 41.79
CA LYS A 131 -11.40 7.15 43.12
C LYS A 131 -10.92 5.70 43.27
N LYS A 132 -10.42 5.08 42.20
CA LYS A 132 -9.84 3.72 42.25
C LYS A 132 -8.52 3.74 43.02
N LYS A 133 -8.14 2.59 43.59
CA LYS A 133 -6.87 2.44 44.32
C LYS A 133 -5.70 2.78 43.40
N GLU A 134 -4.70 3.48 43.92
CA GLU A 134 -3.47 3.88 43.20
C GLU A 134 -2.84 2.74 42.40
N GLY A 135 -2.69 1.56 43.03
CA GLY A 135 -2.12 0.38 42.37
C GLY A 135 -2.92 -0.12 41.16
N TYR A 136 -4.24 0.07 41.17
CA TYR A 136 -5.10 -0.29 40.05
C TYR A 136 -5.00 0.72 38.89
N LEU A 137 -4.78 2.01 39.21
CA LEU A 137 -4.54 3.04 38.21
C LEU A 137 -3.19 2.79 37.52
N LEU A 138 -2.14 2.50 38.31
CA LEU A 138 -0.81 2.19 37.78
C LEU A 138 -0.80 0.93 36.89
N GLU A 139 -1.56 -0.10 37.27
CA GLU A 139 -1.71 -1.31 36.46
C GLU A 139 -2.44 -1.02 35.14
N ALA A 140 -3.48 -0.17 35.18
CA ALA A 140 -4.19 0.26 33.97
C ALA A 140 -3.30 1.10 33.04
N ASP A 141 -2.47 1.99 33.59
CA ASP A 141 -1.46 2.76 32.84
C ASP A 141 -0.43 1.85 32.18
N THR A 142 0.07 0.86 32.91
CA THR A 142 1.03 -0.13 32.37
C THR A 142 0.40 -0.96 31.25
N GLN A 143 -0.87 -1.35 31.40
CA GLN A 143 -1.58 -2.14 30.40
C GLN A 143 -1.83 -1.34 29.12
N ILE A 144 -2.23 -0.08 29.20
CA ILE A 144 -2.44 0.75 28.01
C ILE A 144 -1.13 1.05 27.28
N ASP A 145 -0.04 1.27 28.02
CA ASP A 145 1.30 1.44 27.43
C ASP A 145 1.74 0.18 26.67
N LYS A 146 1.50 -0.99 27.24
CA LYS A 146 1.80 -2.28 26.59
C LYS A 146 0.99 -2.48 25.31
N GLU A 147 -0.33 -2.29 25.36
CA GLU A 147 -1.19 -2.44 24.18
C GLU A 147 -0.84 -1.40 23.09
N ARG A 148 -0.43 -0.18 23.49
CA ARG A 148 0.06 0.85 22.56
C ARG A 148 1.31 0.38 21.81
N GLN A 149 2.28 -0.22 22.50
CA GLN A 149 3.49 -0.75 21.87
C GLN A 149 3.17 -1.87 20.88
N LEU A 150 2.33 -2.83 21.29
CA LEU A 150 1.92 -3.94 20.42
C LEU A 150 1.18 -3.46 19.16
N PHE A 151 0.30 -2.48 19.31
CA PHE A 151 -0.36 -1.83 18.18
C PHE A 151 0.65 -1.13 17.25
N TYR A 152 1.61 -0.40 17.81
CA TYR A 152 2.63 0.31 17.03
C TYR A 152 3.50 -0.66 16.21
N ASP A 153 3.97 -1.73 16.84
CA ASP A 153 4.78 -2.77 16.18
C ASP A 153 3.99 -3.44 15.05
N ALA A 154 2.74 -3.86 15.31
CA ALA A 154 1.88 -4.45 14.28
C ALA A 154 1.56 -3.47 13.13
N SER A 155 1.45 -2.18 13.43
CA SER A 155 1.24 -1.12 12.44
C SER A 155 2.45 -0.98 11.51
N LEU A 156 3.66 -0.95 12.06
CA LEU A 156 4.89 -0.85 11.27
C LEU A 156 5.08 -2.06 10.36
N GLU A 157 4.86 -3.28 10.90
CA GLU A 157 4.89 -4.51 10.10
C GLU A 157 3.89 -4.46 8.93
N TYR A 158 2.67 -4.00 9.18
CA TYR A 158 1.64 -3.88 8.15
C TYR A 158 2.00 -2.85 7.07
N VAL A 159 2.48 -1.67 7.45
CA VAL A 159 2.93 -0.62 6.51
C VAL A 159 4.10 -1.13 5.66
N PHE A 160 5.09 -1.77 6.28
CA PHE A 160 6.20 -2.37 5.54
C PHE A 160 5.71 -3.42 4.55
N LYS A 161 4.75 -4.27 4.95
CA LYS A 161 4.19 -5.29 4.06
C LYS A 161 3.42 -4.69 2.89
N ILE A 162 2.69 -3.60 3.11
CA ILE A 162 2.02 -2.85 2.04
C ILE A 162 3.08 -2.33 1.06
N GLN A 163 4.14 -1.70 1.56
CA GLN A 163 5.21 -1.15 0.74
C GLN A 163 5.87 -2.22 -0.12
N GLU A 164 6.23 -3.37 0.46
CA GLU A 164 6.80 -4.52 -0.27
C GLU A 164 5.88 -4.97 -1.43
N VAL A 165 4.57 -5.01 -1.19
CA VAL A 165 3.59 -5.39 -2.22
C VAL A 165 3.48 -4.33 -3.31
N GLN A 166 3.51 -3.04 -2.95
CA GLN A 166 3.48 -1.94 -3.92
C GLN A 166 4.74 -1.96 -4.78
N GLU A 167 5.91 -2.23 -4.21
CA GLU A 167 7.16 -2.34 -4.94
C GLU A 167 7.16 -3.55 -5.88
N LYS A 168 6.76 -4.74 -5.43
CA LYS A 168 6.62 -5.92 -6.31
C LYS A 168 5.72 -5.67 -7.51
N LYS A 169 4.58 -4.98 -7.30
CA LYS A 169 3.68 -4.59 -8.40
C LYS A 169 4.30 -3.60 -9.39
N LYS A 170 5.24 -2.74 -8.96
CA LYS A 170 5.95 -1.84 -9.88
C LYS A 170 6.89 -2.60 -10.82
N PHE A 171 7.48 -3.71 -10.37
CA PHE A 171 8.39 -4.53 -11.17
C PHE A 171 7.67 -5.59 -12.03
N GLU A 172 6.54 -6.14 -11.56
CA GLU A 172 5.72 -7.08 -12.35
C GLU A 172 4.98 -6.41 -13.53
N PHE A 173 4.91 -5.07 -13.57
CA PHE A 173 4.28 -4.30 -14.66
C PHE A 173 5.27 -3.85 -15.75
N VAL A 174 6.53 -4.31 -15.70
CA VAL A 174 7.48 -4.16 -16.80
C VAL A 174 7.32 -5.39 -17.69
N GLU A 175 6.65 -5.22 -18.83
CA GLU A 175 6.38 -6.27 -19.81
C GLU A 175 7.69 -6.88 -20.34
N PRO A 176 7.75 -8.20 -20.58
CA PRO A 176 8.89 -8.85 -21.22
C PRO A 176 8.95 -8.51 -22.72
N GLU A 177 10.16 -8.19 -23.20
CA GLU A 177 10.50 -8.07 -24.64
C GLU A 177 10.23 -9.37 -25.42
#